data_AF-A0A9X2WR97-F1
#
_entry.id   AF-A0A9X2WR97-F1
#
_cell.length_a   1.000
_cell.length_b   1.000
_cell.length_c   1.000
_cell.angle_alpha   90.00
_cell.angle_beta   90.00
_cell.angle_gamma   90.00
#
_symmetry.space_group_name_H-M   'P 1'
#
loop_
_entity.id
_entity.type
_entity.pdbx_description
1 polymer ?
#
loop_
_entity_poly.entity_id
_entity_poly.type
_entity_poly.pdbx_seq_one_letter_code
_entity_poly.pdbx_strand_id
1 'polypeptide(L)'
;MLKKENISEFPTELARIFVSDLQIRPTDGSILLYIPKDKIADIGGNGFISLRQIKNTSAKLEAKYHVPVNVVYLKSRKVESLESGLLQMLNLRFGGAVEQLYMSVSDSSEVNSWISVSNLTDSLAREIYQVYEILLSESSMELIDVHWNNSDLNLPSLPYILKITKNLQPATLQSLNSELMVDYPNVSEVWLNKQYDKLIKKGFVVREHSFKSYSLTAEGLSLIPNSSNRNGSDVTRALALGRRKW
;
A
#
# COMPACT_ATOMS: atom_id res chain seq x y z
N MET A 1 2.20 -41.31 -3.98
CA MET A 1 2.03 -39.91 -3.52
C MET A 1 1.62 -39.92 -2.06
N LEU A 2 2.35 -39.21 -1.21
CA LEU A 2 1.99 -39.01 0.19
C LEU A 2 0.67 -38.23 0.26
N LYS A 3 -0.31 -38.73 1.00
CA LYS A 3 -1.60 -38.07 1.25
C LYS A 3 -1.64 -37.54 2.68
N LYS A 4 -2.43 -36.48 2.92
CA LYS A 4 -2.61 -35.86 4.24
C LYS A 4 -3.04 -36.88 5.30
N GLU A 5 -3.82 -37.88 4.89
CA GLU A 5 -4.29 -39.02 5.67
C GLU A 5 -3.16 -39.95 6.17
N ASN A 6 -1.98 -39.96 5.53
CA ASN A 6 -0.86 -40.80 5.95
C ASN A 6 0.00 -40.15 7.06
N ILE A 7 -0.22 -38.86 7.33
CA ILE A 7 0.54 -38.06 8.30
C ILE A 7 -0.28 -37.82 9.58
N SER A 8 -1.60 -38.07 9.55
CA SER A 8 -2.49 -37.97 10.70
C SER A 8 -2.21 -38.99 11.82
N GLU A 9 -1.32 -39.96 11.59
CA GLU A 9 -0.79 -40.91 12.60
C GLU A 9 0.23 -40.28 13.58
N PHE A 10 0.61 -39.01 13.40
CA PHE A 10 1.44 -38.23 14.34
C PHE A 10 0.67 -37.18 15.19
N PRO A 11 -0.58 -37.42 15.62
CA PRO A 11 -1.40 -36.35 16.18
C PRO A 11 -0.81 -35.81 17.49
N THR A 12 -0.18 -36.66 18.30
CA THR A 12 0.36 -36.29 19.61
C THR A 12 1.61 -35.43 19.51
N GLU A 13 2.48 -35.66 18.53
CA GLU A 13 3.68 -34.82 18.33
C GLU A 13 3.33 -33.51 17.62
N LEU A 14 2.41 -33.53 16.64
CA LEU A 14 1.94 -32.33 15.93
C LEU A 14 1.11 -31.41 16.84
N ALA A 15 0.27 -31.97 17.71
CA ALA A 15 -0.46 -31.20 18.73
C ALA A 15 0.49 -30.58 19.77
N ARG A 16 1.57 -31.27 20.13
CA ARG A 16 2.60 -30.75 21.05
C ARG A 16 3.34 -29.54 20.48
N ILE A 17 3.45 -29.43 19.15
CA ILE A 17 4.06 -28.28 18.48
C ILE A 17 3.03 -27.29 17.89
N PHE A 18 1.79 -27.29 18.39
CA PHE A 18 0.74 -26.34 18.02
C PHE A 18 0.54 -26.17 16.50
N VAL A 19 0.68 -27.26 15.72
CA VAL A 19 0.44 -27.21 14.28
C VAL A 19 -1.04 -26.92 14.03
N SER A 20 -1.30 -25.77 13.40
CA SER A 20 -2.63 -25.25 13.10
C SER A 20 -3.22 -25.81 11.81
N ASP A 21 -2.37 -26.07 10.82
CA ASP A 21 -2.72 -26.82 9.60
C ASP A 21 -1.48 -27.57 9.08
N LEU A 22 -1.75 -28.60 8.29
CA LEU A 22 -0.75 -29.42 7.62
C LEU A 22 -1.14 -29.57 6.15
N GLN A 23 -0.21 -29.25 5.26
CA GLN A 23 -0.39 -29.41 3.82
C GLN A 23 0.77 -30.18 3.19
N ILE A 24 0.49 -30.86 2.08
CA ILE A 24 1.51 -31.51 1.27
C ILE A 24 1.60 -30.69 -0.01
N ARG A 25 2.75 -30.11 -0.29
CA ARG A 25 2.95 -29.30 -1.48
C ARG A 25 2.89 -30.21 -2.72
N PRO A 26 2.00 -29.94 -3.69
CA PRO A 26 1.83 -30.84 -4.85
C PRO A 26 3.06 -30.94 -5.76
N THR A 27 3.91 -29.91 -5.77
CA THR A 27 5.06 -29.80 -6.69
C THR A 27 6.22 -30.74 -6.32
N ASP A 28 6.55 -30.85 -5.04
CA ASP A 28 7.72 -31.57 -4.54
C ASP A 28 7.37 -32.62 -3.46
N GLY A 29 6.10 -32.72 -3.05
CA GLY A 29 5.64 -33.62 -2.01
C GLY A 29 6.09 -33.22 -0.60
N SER A 30 6.65 -32.02 -0.41
CA SER A 30 7.11 -31.54 0.89
C SER A 30 5.95 -31.30 1.86
N ILE A 31 6.20 -31.53 3.14
CA ILE A 31 5.23 -31.30 4.22
C ILE A 31 5.36 -29.85 4.67
N LEU A 32 4.25 -29.11 4.68
CA LEU A 32 4.15 -27.76 5.21
C LEU A 32 3.45 -27.81 6.56
N LEU A 33 4.15 -27.34 7.61
CA LEU A 33 3.62 -27.22 8.96
C LEU A 33 3.33 -25.75 9.27
N TYR A 34 2.07 -25.42 9.54
CA TYR A 34 1.68 -24.06 9.89
C TYR A 34 1.64 -23.90 11.41
N ILE A 35 2.51 -23.06 11.96
CA ILE A 35 2.66 -22.90 13.42
C ILE A 35 2.43 -21.42 13.79
N PRO A 36 1.50 -21.11 14.71
CA PRO A 36 1.32 -19.75 15.21
C PRO A 36 2.57 -19.23 15.92
N LYS A 37 3.08 -18.06 15.50
CA LYS A 37 4.30 -17.47 16.06
C LYS A 37 4.18 -17.15 17.56
N ASP A 38 2.98 -16.83 18.02
CA ASP A 38 2.65 -16.59 19.45
C ASP A 38 2.70 -17.82 20.34
N LYS A 39 2.92 -19.01 19.76
CA LYS A 39 3.19 -20.23 20.50
C LYS A 39 4.67 -20.54 20.64
N ILE A 40 5.56 -19.73 20.07
CA ILE A 40 7.00 -19.98 20.05
C ILE A 40 7.69 -19.16 21.14
N ALA A 41 8.54 -19.80 21.94
CA ALA A 41 9.36 -19.14 22.97
C ALA A 41 10.77 -19.76 23.00
N ASP A 42 11.73 -19.08 23.63
CA ASP A 42 13.11 -19.57 23.74
C ASP A 42 13.22 -20.85 24.57
N ILE A 43 12.41 -20.95 25.63
CA ILE A 43 12.31 -22.12 26.50
C ILE A 43 10.89 -22.68 26.40
N GLY A 44 10.77 -23.94 25.98
CA GLY A 44 9.46 -24.62 25.87
C GLY A 44 8.83 -24.84 27.24
N GLY A 45 7.52 -24.64 27.35
CA GLY A 45 6.76 -24.70 28.60
C GLY A 45 5.26 -24.93 28.36
N ASN A 46 4.44 -24.90 29.41
CA ASN A 46 3.00 -25.07 29.24
C ASN A 46 2.42 -23.96 28.34
N GLY A 47 1.93 -24.35 27.15
CA GLY A 47 1.35 -23.43 26.18
C GLY A 47 2.32 -22.83 25.16
N PHE A 48 3.62 -23.16 25.22
CA PHE A 48 4.68 -22.64 24.34
C PHE A 48 5.64 -23.74 23.87
N ILE A 49 6.22 -23.56 22.69
CA ILE A 49 7.15 -24.49 22.06
C ILE A 49 8.45 -23.79 21.70
N SER A 50 9.56 -24.48 21.86
CA SER A 50 10.87 -23.98 21.44
C SER A 50 11.14 -24.27 19.98
N LEU A 51 11.96 -23.42 19.35
CA LEU A 51 12.49 -23.67 18.00
C LEU A 51 13.21 -25.03 17.91
N ARG A 52 13.86 -25.46 18.99
CA ARG A 52 14.51 -26.77 19.09
C ARG A 52 13.50 -27.91 18.99
N GLN A 53 12.35 -27.81 19.67
CA GLN A 53 11.29 -28.81 19.58
C GLN A 53 10.70 -28.89 18.17
N ILE A 54 10.47 -27.73 17.53
CA ILE A 54 9.98 -27.66 16.14
C ILE A 54 10.97 -28.36 15.18
N LYS A 55 12.28 -28.05 15.30
CA LYS A 55 13.33 -28.67 14.49
C LYS A 55 13.40 -30.19 14.70
N ASN A 56 13.33 -30.64 15.96
CA ASN A 56 13.34 -32.07 16.28
C ASN A 56 12.15 -32.82 15.67
N THR A 57 10.94 -32.25 15.76
CA THR A 57 9.73 -32.85 15.16
C THR A 57 9.82 -32.84 13.64
N SER A 58 10.35 -31.76 13.04
CA SER A 58 10.56 -31.68 11.59
C SER A 58 11.52 -32.77 11.11
N ALA A 59 12.68 -32.93 11.76
CA ALA A 59 13.66 -33.97 11.42
C ALA A 59 13.10 -35.40 11.56
N LYS A 60 12.25 -35.66 12.55
CA LYS A 60 11.56 -36.96 12.69
C LYS A 60 10.61 -37.25 11.54
N LEU A 61 9.85 -36.24 11.11
CA LEU A 61 8.93 -36.35 9.97
C LEU A 61 9.69 -36.56 8.66
N GLU A 62 10.80 -35.84 8.45
CA GLU A 62 11.69 -36.03 7.31
C GLU A 62 12.26 -37.45 7.28
N ALA A 63 12.72 -37.96 8.42
CA ALA A 63 13.27 -39.31 8.53
C ALA A 63 12.22 -40.41 8.25
N LYS A 64 10.97 -40.22 8.69
CA LYS A 64 9.91 -41.23 8.51
C LYS A 64 9.30 -41.21 7.10
N TYR A 65 9.12 -40.04 6.52
CA TYR A 65 8.41 -39.90 5.24
C TYR A 65 9.34 -39.67 4.05
N HIS A 66 10.65 -39.52 4.28
CA HIS A 66 11.67 -39.27 3.25
C HIS A 66 11.32 -38.09 2.33
N VAL A 67 10.65 -37.08 2.88
CA VAL A 67 10.28 -35.84 2.19
C VAL A 67 10.69 -34.63 3.04
N PRO A 68 11.03 -33.48 2.42
CA PRO A 68 11.38 -32.27 3.15
C PRO A 68 10.20 -31.74 3.99
N VAL A 69 10.49 -31.19 5.17
CA VAL A 69 9.49 -30.56 6.04
C VAL A 69 9.80 -29.06 6.18
N ASN A 70 8.88 -28.21 5.72
CA ASN A 70 8.99 -26.77 5.84
C ASN A 70 8.01 -26.24 6.89
N VAL A 71 8.47 -25.33 7.73
CA VAL A 71 7.64 -24.68 8.75
C VAL A 71 7.28 -23.28 8.30
N VAL A 72 5.98 -22.97 8.30
CA VAL A 72 5.44 -21.65 8.01
C VAL A 72 4.90 -21.05 9.30
N TYR A 73 5.48 -19.93 9.72
CA TYR A 73 5.04 -19.23 10.92
C TYR A 73 3.85 -18.32 10.60
N LEU A 74 2.71 -18.59 11.24
CA LEU A 74 1.52 -17.78 11.11
C LEU A 74 1.59 -16.58 12.05
N LYS A 75 1.07 -15.45 11.56
CA LYS A 75 0.79 -14.29 12.40
C LYS A 75 -0.25 -14.68 13.46
N SER A 76 -0.11 -14.13 14.67
CA SER A 76 -1.06 -14.44 15.74
C SER A 76 -2.42 -13.84 15.40
N ARG A 77 -3.49 -14.63 15.47
CA ARG A 77 -4.87 -14.14 15.34
C ARG A 77 -5.19 -13.00 16.31
N LYS A 78 -4.55 -12.98 17.48
CA LYS A 78 -4.72 -11.90 18.46
C LYS A 78 -4.18 -10.58 17.92
N VAL A 79 -3.02 -10.62 17.26
CA VAL A 79 -2.40 -9.43 16.64
C VAL A 79 -3.26 -8.95 15.47
N GLU A 80 -3.77 -9.85 14.63
CA GLU A 80 -4.67 -9.48 13.52
C GLU A 80 -5.98 -8.84 14.02
N SER A 81 -6.59 -9.38 15.08
CA SER A 81 -7.77 -8.77 15.70
C SER A 81 -7.47 -7.40 16.30
N LEU A 82 -6.31 -7.24 16.93
CA LEU A 82 -5.86 -5.97 17.51
C LEU A 82 -5.58 -4.93 16.42
N GLU A 83 -4.92 -5.31 15.32
CA GLU A 83 -4.72 -4.47 14.14
C GLU A 83 -6.04 -3.96 13.57
N SER A 84 -7.00 -4.86 13.36
CA SER A 84 -8.32 -4.48 12.86
C SER A 84 -9.04 -3.54 13.83
N GLY A 85 -8.93 -3.76 15.14
CA GLY A 85 -9.54 -2.89 16.16
C GLY A 85 -8.93 -1.49 16.16
N LEU A 86 -7.61 -1.40 16.19
CA LEU A 86 -6.88 -0.13 16.16
C LEU A 86 -7.13 0.63 14.85
N LEU A 87 -7.16 -0.07 13.71
CA LEU A 87 -7.48 0.52 12.41
C LEU A 87 -8.88 1.17 12.43
N GLN A 88 -9.88 0.49 12.99
CA GLN A 88 -11.23 1.05 13.10
C GLN A 88 -11.28 2.27 14.02
N MET A 89 -10.58 2.26 15.14
CA MET A 89 -10.50 3.40 16.06
C MET A 89 -9.84 4.61 15.41
N LEU A 90 -8.71 4.40 14.72
CA LEU A 90 -8.03 5.44 13.96
C LEU A 90 -8.94 5.98 12.85
N ASN A 91 -9.61 5.10 12.10
CA ASN A 91 -10.53 5.53 11.05
C ASN A 91 -11.72 6.33 11.57
N LEU A 92 -12.29 5.97 12.72
CA LEU A 92 -13.38 6.71 13.34
C LEU A 92 -12.94 8.12 13.74
N ARG A 93 -11.69 8.28 14.21
CA ARG A 93 -11.15 9.58 14.61
C ARG A 93 -10.71 10.45 13.43
N PHE A 94 -10.10 9.84 12.41
CA PHE A 94 -9.50 10.55 11.27
C PHE A 94 -10.36 10.47 10.01
N GLY A 95 -11.67 10.23 10.15
CA GLY A 95 -12.62 10.30 9.04
C GLY A 95 -12.33 9.33 7.89
N GLY A 96 -11.77 8.15 8.18
CA GLY A 96 -11.41 7.17 7.16
C GLY A 96 -10.05 7.41 6.48
N ALA A 97 -9.23 8.36 6.96
CA ALA A 97 -7.95 8.67 6.32
C ALA A 97 -6.91 7.54 6.42
N VAL A 98 -7.03 6.63 7.39
CA VAL A 98 -6.08 5.53 7.64
C VAL A 98 -6.56 4.28 6.91
N GLU A 99 -5.98 4.01 5.74
CA GLU A 99 -6.45 2.94 4.88
C GLU A 99 -6.04 1.56 5.38
N GLN A 100 -4.82 1.44 5.90
CA GLN A 100 -4.24 0.17 6.34
C GLN A 100 -3.35 0.37 7.56
N LEU A 101 -3.35 -0.63 8.43
CA LEU A 101 -2.47 -0.75 9.58
C LEU A 101 -1.91 -2.17 9.61
N TYR A 102 -0.59 -2.29 9.63
CA TYR A 102 0.10 -3.55 9.85
C TYR A 102 1.05 -3.39 11.03
N MET A 103 1.04 -4.35 11.94
CA MET A 103 1.90 -4.41 13.11
C MET A 103 2.77 -5.67 13.07
N SER A 104 3.99 -5.50 13.56
CA SER A 104 4.92 -6.57 13.88
C SER A 104 5.24 -6.46 15.35
N VAL A 105 4.91 -7.50 16.12
CA VAL A 105 5.19 -7.54 17.56
C VAL A 105 6.45 -8.38 17.80
N SER A 106 7.48 -7.76 18.39
CA SER A 106 8.70 -8.40 18.92
C SER A 106 8.63 -8.51 20.44
N ASP A 107 9.37 -9.47 21.01
CA ASP A 107 9.64 -9.60 22.46
C ASP A 107 8.48 -9.24 23.41
N SER A 108 7.34 -9.90 23.20
CA SER A 108 6.12 -9.87 24.02
C SER A 108 5.36 -8.53 24.17
N SER A 109 5.94 -7.38 23.87
CA SER A 109 5.25 -6.07 23.97
C SER A 109 5.76 -4.98 23.03
N GLU A 110 6.83 -5.21 22.27
CA GLU A 110 7.41 -4.22 21.38
C GLU A 110 6.73 -4.24 20.00
N VAL A 111 6.37 -3.06 19.48
CA VAL A 111 5.58 -2.93 18.26
C VAL A 111 6.32 -2.09 17.23
N ASN A 112 6.48 -2.64 16.03
CA ASN A 112 6.81 -1.89 14.81
C ASN A 112 5.59 -1.85 13.91
N SER A 113 5.24 -0.67 13.39
CA SER A 113 4.00 -0.48 12.63
C SER A 113 4.21 0.16 11.27
N TRP A 114 3.38 -0.24 10.33
CA TRP A 114 3.26 0.35 9.00
C TRP A 114 1.85 0.88 8.84
N ILE A 115 1.72 2.18 8.61
CA ILE A 115 0.43 2.86 8.51
C ILE A 115 0.32 3.47 7.12
N SER A 116 -0.70 3.05 6.37
CA SER A 116 -1.05 3.66 5.09
C SER A 116 -2.10 4.72 5.30
N VAL A 117 -1.79 5.95 4.87
CA VAL A 117 -2.67 7.12 5.06
C VAL A 117 -2.88 7.80 3.72
N SER A 118 -4.14 8.13 3.44
CA SER A 118 -4.49 8.95 2.28
C SER A 118 -4.07 10.40 2.51
N ASN A 119 -3.46 11.02 1.49
CA ASN A 119 -3.04 12.43 1.54
C ASN A 119 -2.15 12.75 2.75
N LEU A 120 -1.16 11.89 3.02
CA LEU A 120 -0.28 12.04 4.18
C LEU A 120 0.40 13.43 4.20
N THR A 121 0.20 14.15 5.30
CA THR A 121 0.90 15.41 5.61
C THR A 121 1.63 15.26 6.94
N ASP A 122 2.69 16.05 7.16
CA ASP A 122 3.46 15.99 8.43
C ASP A 122 2.62 16.28 9.67
N SER A 123 1.60 17.14 9.55
CA SER A 123 0.66 17.43 10.65
C SER A 123 -0.23 16.22 10.93
N LEU A 124 -0.81 15.63 9.88
CA LEU A 124 -1.67 14.46 10.01
C LEU A 124 -0.90 13.25 10.56
N ALA A 125 0.33 13.03 10.08
CA ALA A 125 1.21 11.97 10.58
C ALA A 125 1.46 12.11 12.08
N ARG A 126 1.76 13.32 12.57
CA ARG A 126 1.99 13.57 14.00
C ARG A 126 0.73 13.35 14.83
N GLU A 127 -0.43 13.81 14.35
CA GLU A 127 -1.69 13.59 15.06
C GLU A 127 -2.04 12.11 15.15
N ILE A 128 -1.92 11.36 14.04
CA ILE A 128 -2.15 9.91 14.02
C ILE A 128 -1.14 9.21 14.94
N TYR A 129 0.14 9.59 14.90
CA TYR A 129 1.18 9.03 15.77
C TYR A 129 0.81 9.15 17.24
N GLN A 130 0.47 10.35 17.71
CA GLN A 130 0.15 10.60 19.13
C GLN A 130 -1.03 9.76 19.60
N VAL A 131 -2.07 9.66 18.77
CA VAL A 131 -3.24 8.85 19.12
C VAL A 131 -2.90 7.37 19.14
N TYR A 132 -2.14 6.92 18.14
CA TYR A 132 -1.75 5.52 18.02
C TYR A 132 -0.85 5.07 19.16
N GLU A 133 0.12 5.90 19.55
CA GLU A 133 0.99 5.70 20.70
C GLU A 133 0.19 5.58 22.01
N ILE A 134 -0.79 6.46 22.23
CA ILE A 134 -1.69 6.38 23.40
C ILE A 134 -2.44 5.04 23.42
N LEU A 135 -3.06 4.64 22.30
CA LEU A 135 -3.83 3.40 22.20
C LEU A 135 -2.97 2.15 22.46
N LEU A 136 -1.72 2.14 22.00
CA LEU A 136 -0.78 1.05 22.28
C LEU A 136 -0.33 1.03 23.74
N SER A 137 -0.05 2.21 24.32
CA SER A 137 0.38 2.31 25.72
C SER A 137 -0.69 1.83 26.71
N GLU A 138 -1.98 2.10 26.44
CA GLU A 138 -3.11 1.57 27.22
C GLU A 138 -3.20 0.05 27.15
N SER A 139 -2.65 -0.56 26.09
CA SER A 139 -2.60 -1.99 25.87
C SER A 139 -1.32 -2.65 26.42
N SER A 140 -0.51 -1.92 27.20
CA SER A 140 0.82 -2.36 27.68
C SER A 140 1.78 -2.75 26.55
N MET A 141 1.64 -2.13 25.37
CA MET A 141 2.54 -2.29 24.24
C MET A 141 3.36 -1.02 24.04
N GLU A 142 4.64 -1.19 23.68
CA GLU A 142 5.57 -0.09 23.42
C GLU A 142 5.78 0.06 21.91
N LEU A 143 5.52 1.25 21.39
CA LEU A 143 5.73 1.58 19.99
C LEU A 143 7.20 1.93 19.77
N ILE A 144 7.92 1.12 19.00
CA ILE A 144 9.33 1.36 18.65
C ILE A 144 9.42 2.30 17.45
N ASP A 145 8.70 1.98 16.37
CA ASP A 145 8.76 2.74 15.14
C ASP A 145 7.44 2.69 14.36
N VAL A 146 7.19 3.77 13.60
CA VAL A 146 6.07 3.88 12.66
C VAL A 146 6.60 4.25 11.29
N HIS A 147 6.48 3.30 10.38
CA HIS A 147 6.73 3.52 8.96
C HIS A 147 5.44 4.02 8.29
N TRP A 148 5.53 5.21 7.70
CA TRP A 148 4.42 5.82 6.98
C TRP A 148 4.47 5.44 5.51
N ASN A 149 3.38 4.86 5.02
CA ASN A 149 3.14 4.70 3.60
C ASN A 149 2.13 5.76 3.17
N ASN A 150 2.55 6.65 2.27
CA ASN A 150 1.60 7.49 1.56
C ASN A 150 1.01 6.64 0.46
N SER A 151 -0.29 6.36 0.52
CA SER A 151 -1.01 5.76 -0.60
C SER A 151 -0.96 6.77 -1.74
N ASP A 152 -0.04 6.57 -2.68
CA ASP A 152 0.35 7.58 -3.68
C ASP A 152 -0.87 8.30 -4.25
N LEU A 153 -0.88 9.61 -4.01
CA LEU A 153 -1.74 10.58 -4.67
C LEU A 153 -1.68 10.31 -6.18
N ASN A 154 -2.71 9.68 -6.75
CA ASN A 154 -2.86 9.54 -8.19
C ASN A 154 -2.97 10.95 -8.79
N LEU A 155 -1.84 11.53 -9.16
CA LEU A 155 -1.69 12.86 -9.71
C LEU A 155 -1.24 12.78 -11.17
N PRO A 156 -1.69 13.71 -12.00
CA PRO A 156 -1.31 13.72 -13.40
C PRO A 156 0.18 14.04 -13.56
N SER A 157 0.83 13.31 -14.47
CA SER A 157 2.21 13.62 -14.86
C SER A 157 2.30 14.94 -15.63
N LEU A 158 3.46 15.59 -15.59
CA LEU A 158 3.69 16.86 -16.28
C LEU A 158 3.40 16.80 -17.80
N PRO A 159 3.82 15.75 -18.55
CA PRO A 159 3.43 15.60 -19.95
C PRO A 159 1.92 15.48 -20.16
N TYR A 160 1.20 14.87 -19.21
CA TYR A 160 -0.26 14.78 -19.27
C TYR A 160 -0.92 16.15 -19.06
N ILE A 161 -0.46 16.93 -18.06
CA ILE A 161 -0.95 18.30 -17.83
C ILE A 161 -0.78 19.12 -19.11
N LEU A 162 0.42 19.11 -19.71
CA LEU A 162 0.70 19.84 -20.95
C LEU A 162 -0.18 19.36 -22.12
N LYS A 163 -0.42 18.05 -22.26
CA LYS A 163 -1.32 17.49 -23.27
C LYS A 163 -2.75 18.04 -23.11
N ILE A 164 -3.27 18.10 -21.90
CA ILE A 164 -4.60 18.67 -21.62
C ILE A 164 -4.61 20.18 -21.93
N THR A 165 -3.57 20.92 -21.53
CA THR A 165 -3.43 22.34 -21.90
C THR A 165 -3.46 22.53 -23.42
N LYS A 166 -2.75 21.67 -24.18
CA LYS A 166 -2.70 21.72 -25.65
C LYS A 166 -4.07 21.56 -26.30
N ASN A 167 -4.92 20.72 -25.72
CA ASN A 167 -6.24 20.41 -26.26
C ASN A 167 -7.24 21.54 -25.97
N LEU A 168 -7.13 22.17 -24.80
CA LEU A 168 -8.10 23.16 -24.33
C LEU A 168 -7.68 24.61 -24.61
N GLN A 169 -6.42 24.87 -24.99
CA GLN A 169 -5.92 26.24 -25.11
C GLN A 169 -6.73 27.13 -26.08
N PRO A 170 -6.94 28.41 -25.74
CA PRO A 170 -6.62 29.05 -24.45
C PRO A 170 -7.49 28.47 -23.32
N ALA A 171 -6.86 28.00 -22.23
CA ALA A 171 -7.54 27.22 -21.19
C ALA A 171 -7.54 27.97 -19.86
N THR A 172 -8.70 28.03 -19.19
CA THR A 172 -8.79 28.59 -17.83
C THR A 172 -8.43 27.53 -16.79
N LEU A 173 -7.97 27.96 -15.60
CA LEU A 173 -7.66 27.03 -14.50
C LEU A 173 -8.83 26.10 -14.17
N GLN A 174 -10.05 26.66 -14.18
CA GLN A 174 -11.28 25.93 -13.92
C GLN A 174 -11.52 24.83 -14.97
N SER A 175 -11.38 25.14 -16.26
CA SER A 175 -11.54 24.16 -17.35
C SER A 175 -10.51 23.03 -17.30
N LEU A 176 -9.28 23.36 -16.91
CA LEU A 176 -8.20 22.39 -16.76
C LEU A 176 -8.45 21.48 -15.54
N ASN A 177 -8.91 22.07 -14.44
CA ASN A 177 -9.22 21.32 -13.24
C ASN A 177 -10.40 20.36 -13.46
N SER A 178 -11.47 20.82 -14.12
CA SER A 178 -12.63 19.96 -14.42
C SER A 178 -12.27 18.78 -15.32
N GLU A 179 -11.40 18.99 -16.32
CA GLU A 179 -10.95 17.90 -17.21
C GLU A 179 -10.03 16.91 -16.46
N LEU A 180 -9.10 17.42 -15.65
CA LEU A 180 -8.18 16.57 -14.89
C LEU A 180 -8.89 15.76 -13.81
N MET A 181 -9.93 16.30 -13.18
CA MET A 181 -10.69 15.60 -12.14
C MET A 181 -11.41 14.34 -12.63
N VAL A 182 -11.64 14.18 -13.94
CA VAL A 182 -12.25 12.97 -14.50
C VAL A 182 -11.37 11.75 -14.26
N ASP A 183 -10.07 11.87 -14.50
CA ASP A 183 -9.09 10.79 -14.35
C ASP A 183 -8.32 10.88 -13.02
N TYR A 184 -8.26 12.06 -12.42
CA TYR A 184 -7.47 12.37 -11.22
C TYR A 184 -8.30 13.14 -10.18
N PRO A 185 -9.14 12.43 -9.38
CA PRO A 185 -10.06 13.07 -8.42
C PRO A 185 -9.40 13.92 -7.34
N ASN A 186 -8.11 13.65 -7.06
CA ASN A 186 -7.35 14.31 -5.99
C ASN A 186 -6.68 15.62 -6.43
N VAL A 187 -6.87 16.05 -7.68
CA VAL A 187 -6.32 17.32 -8.17
C VAL A 187 -7.14 18.49 -7.62
N SER A 188 -6.48 19.37 -6.87
CA SER A 188 -7.08 20.63 -6.41
C SER A 188 -6.64 21.82 -7.27
N GLU A 189 -7.49 22.85 -7.37
CA GLU A 189 -7.14 24.08 -8.10
C GLU A 189 -5.89 24.78 -7.55
N VAL A 190 -5.70 24.75 -6.22
CA VAL A 190 -4.52 25.33 -5.57
C VAL A 190 -3.25 24.60 -5.98
N TRP A 191 -3.27 23.27 -6.02
CA TRP A 191 -2.15 22.46 -6.49
C TRP A 191 -1.89 22.73 -7.97
N LEU A 192 -2.95 22.74 -8.79
CA LEU A 192 -2.84 22.95 -10.22
C LEU A 192 -2.24 24.33 -10.53
N ASN A 193 -2.67 25.38 -9.83
CA ASN A 193 -2.13 26.72 -9.97
C ASN A 193 -0.62 26.76 -9.64
N LYS A 194 -0.19 26.09 -8.56
CA LYS A 194 1.25 25.96 -8.22
C LYS A 194 2.04 25.24 -9.31
N GLN A 195 1.46 24.24 -9.99
CA GLN A 195 2.14 23.59 -11.11
C GLN A 195 2.25 24.53 -12.31
N TYR A 196 1.20 25.27 -12.65
CA TYR A 196 1.25 26.26 -13.74
C TYR A 196 2.23 27.39 -13.45
N ASP A 197 2.35 27.86 -12.21
CA ASP A 197 3.38 28.84 -11.83
C ASP A 197 4.80 28.31 -12.09
N LYS A 198 5.05 27.02 -11.83
CA LYS A 198 6.33 26.37 -12.17
C LYS A 198 6.53 26.26 -13.69
N LEU A 199 5.50 25.92 -14.44
CA LEU A 199 5.55 25.82 -15.91
C LEU A 199 5.81 27.19 -16.57
N ILE A 200 5.25 28.26 -16.01
CA ILE A 200 5.50 29.64 -16.45
C ILE A 200 6.96 30.02 -16.17
N LYS A 201 7.46 29.75 -14.96
CA LYS A 201 8.87 30.00 -14.62
C LYS A 201 9.85 29.25 -15.52
N LYS A 202 9.46 28.08 -16.01
CA LYS A 202 10.24 27.27 -16.96
C LYS A 202 10.07 27.67 -18.43
N GLY A 203 9.17 28.61 -18.75
CA GLY A 203 8.93 29.05 -20.12
C GLY A 203 8.05 28.11 -20.95
N PHE A 204 7.44 27.08 -20.36
CA PHE A 204 6.62 26.09 -21.09
C PHE A 204 5.16 26.54 -21.31
N VAL A 205 4.67 27.41 -20.45
CA VAL A 205 3.31 27.96 -20.50
C VAL A 205 3.38 29.48 -20.36
N VAL A 206 2.55 30.17 -21.13
CA VAL A 206 2.31 31.62 -20.98
C VAL A 206 0.92 31.82 -20.40
N ARG A 207 0.81 32.76 -19.47
CA ARG A 207 -0.45 33.21 -18.90
C ARG A 207 -0.86 34.52 -19.54
N GLU A 208 -2.06 34.55 -20.11
CA GLU A 208 -2.68 35.78 -20.59
C GLU A 208 -3.44 36.45 -19.45
N HIS A 209 -3.02 37.65 -19.08
CA HIS A 209 -3.56 38.34 -17.89
C HIS A 209 -5.01 38.79 -18.05
N SER A 210 -5.42 39.17 -19.27
CA SER A 210 -6.76 39.70 -19.56
C SER A 210 -7.87 38.68 -19.29
N PHE A 211 -7.64 37.42 -19.69
CA PHE A 211 -8.64 36.35 -19.59
C PHE A 211 -8.28 35.27 -18.56
N LYS A 212 -7.16 35.42 -17.85
CA LYS A 212 -6.59 34.43 -16.92
C LYS A 212 -6.49 33.03 -17.56
N SER A 213 -6.15 32.98 -18.84
CA SER A 213 -6.00 31.77 -19.64
C SER A 213 -4.53 31.36 -19.74
N TYR A 214 -4.31 30.07 -19.94
CA TYR A 214 -3.01 29.45 -20.13
C TYR A 214 -2.91 28.93 -21.56
N SER A 215 -1.77 29.17 -22.19
CA SER A 215 -1.41 28.70 -23.53
C SER A 215 0.00 28.14 -23.54
N LEU A 216 0.23 27.08 -24.31
CA LEU A 216 1.57 26.49 -24.43
C LEU A 216 2.49 27.35 -25.30
N THR A 217 3.77 27.36 -24.95
CA THR A 217 4.85 27.87 -25.80
C THR A 217 5.38 26.78 -26.75
N ALA A 218 6.24 27.16 -27.69
CA ALA A 218 6.93 26.20 -28.55
C ALA A 218 7.78 25.20 -27.74
N GLU A 219 8.42 25.66 -26.65
CA GLU A 219 9.18 24.81 -25.74
C GLU A 219 8.27 23.87 -24.93
N GLY A 220 7.09 24.33 -24.51
CA GLY A 220 6.11 23.46 -23.87
C GLY A 220 5.58 22.36 -24.80
N LEU A 221 5.44 22.68 -26.10
CA LEU A 221 4.98 21.72 -27.12
C LEU A 221 6.01 20.63 -27.40
N SER A 222 7.32 20.91 -27.32
CA SER A 222 8.37 19.92 -27.59
C SER A 222 8.44 18.81 -26.54
N LEU A 223 7.90 19.06 -25.34
CA LEU A 223 7.83 18.08 -24.25
C LEU A 223 6.66 17.10 -24.37
N ILE A 224 5.70 17.36 -25.26
CA ILE A 224 4.54 16.49 -25.46
C ILE A 224 4.94 15.38 -26.45
N PRO A 225 4.81 14.09 -26.08
CA PRO A 225 5.15 13.00 -26.98
C PRO A 225 4.33 13.06 -28.28
N ASN A 226 5.03 13.12 -29.41
CA ASN A 226 4.39 13.04 -30.72
C ASN A 226 3.94 11.60 -30.96
N SER A 227 2.61 11.41 -31.05
CA SER A 227 2.02 10.14 -31.44
C SER A 227 1.25 10.34 -32.74
N SER A 228 1.59 9.57 -33.77
CA SER A 228 0.97 9.61 -35.10
C SER A 228 -0.37 8.86 -35.18
N ASN A 229 -0.94 8.47 -34.03
CA ASN A 229 -2.17 7.71 -33.96
C ASN A 229 -3.40 8.63 -34.02
N ARG A 230 -4.58 8.05 -34.32
CA ARG A 230 -5.88 8.77 -34.32
C ARG A 230 -6.20 9.51 -33.01
N ASN A 231 -5.61 9.08 -31.89
CA ASN A 231 -5.76 9.70 -30.56
C ASN A 231 -4.58 10.63 -30.20
N GLY A 232 -3.74 10.98 -31.17
CA GLY A 232 -2.62 11.90 -31.00
C GLY A 232 -3.11 13.30 -30.65
N SER A 233 -2.37 14.01 -29.80
CA SER A 233 -2.77 15.32 -29.28
C SER A 233 -3.09 16.35 -30.37
N ASP A 234 -2.42 16.28 -31.52
CA ASP A 234 -2.69 17.16 -32.67
C ASP A 234 -4.03 16.87 -33.35
N VAL A 235 -4.38 15.59 -33.51
CA VAL A 235 -5.65 15.16 -34.10
C VAL A 235 -6.80 15.56 -33.18
N THR A 236 -6.68 15.31 -31.88
CA THR A 236 -7.71 15.67 -30.89
C THR A 236 -7.94 17.17 -30.86
N ARG A 237 -6.86 17.96 -30.93
CA ARG A 237 -6.95 19.42 -31.00
C ARG A 237 -7.61 19.91 -32.28
N ALA A 238 -7.22 19.37 -33.44
CA ALA A 238 -7.82 19.74 -34.72
C ALA A 238 -9.34 19.45 -34.73
N LEU A 239 -9.75 18.29 -34.19
CA LEU A 239 -11.16 17.94 -34.02
C LEU A 239 -11.87 18.87 -33.02
N ALA A 240 -11.23 19.23 -31.90
CA ALA A 240 -11.79 20.15 -30.92
C ALA A 240 -12.02 21.54 -31.51
N LEU A 241 -11.07 22.05 -32.31
CA LEU A 241 -11.21 23.32 -33.03
C LEU A 241 -12.34 23.27 -34.06
N GLY A 242 -12.46 22.18 -34.82
CA GLY A 242 -13.55 22.00 -35.79
C GLY A 242 -14.95 21.91 -35.16
N ARG A 243 -15.05 21.50 -33.90
CA ARG A 243 -16.32 21.44 -33.14
C ARG A 243 -16.73 22.78 -32.52
N ARG A 244 -15.79 23.69 -32.27
CA ARG A 244 -16.10 25.05 -31.83
C ARG A 244 -16.68 25.82 -33.04
N LYS A 245 -18.01 25.82 -33.17
CA LYS A 245 -18.72 26.68 -34.13
C LYS A 245 -18.27 28.13 -33.92
N TRP A 246 -17.91 28.79 -35.02
CA TRP A 246 -17.62 30.23 -35.06
C TRP A 246 -18.92 31.03 -34.94
#